data_AF-A0A8H5AZF9-F1
#
_entry.id   AF-A0A8H5AZF9-F1
#
_cell.length_a   1.000
_cell.length_b   1.000
_cell.length_c   1.000
_cell.angle_alpha   90.00
_cell.angle_beta   90.00
_cell.angle_gamma   90.00
#
_symmetry.space_group_name_H-M   'P 1'
#
loop_
_entity.id
_entity.type
_entity.pdbx_description
1 polymer ?
#
loop_
_entity_poly.entity_id
_entity_poly.type
_entity_poly.pdbx_seq_one_letter_code
_entity_poly.pdbx_strand_id
1 'polypeptide(L)'
;MKKDGKANHEWVPILYLYEIVKSSAKRERDWGHLVFTDLTLTRFLIVMIFPAACDCGNYSHHDYGALTRYQADRFMSLLHYLNMSGRRARTNLTGGYPRRKDLHTLHFIPSTFHNLNFIGPCYVHDPDQAFKLNPELFNFGSRLTSFANSNSTALAKGKPKLPPIFHVTADNFIPTLLDSELEKIDNVVAQGMRKKCAEPSTRDRVLIVNPKEGKPNVNSTVWKNKNPRQCSFCEKVSKNKDLQKCSRCKLMFYRGKECQRMAWPSHKFFCKSVTQTA
;
A
#
# COMPACT_ATOMS: atom_id res chain seq x y z
N MET A 1 31.30 4.69 32.52
CA MET A 1 30.18 5.08 31.64
C MET A 1 29.59 3.83 31.01
N LYS A 2 28.36 3.43 31.37
CA LYS A 2 27.64 2.39 30.62
C LYS A 2 27.23 3.01 29.29
N LYS A 3 27.68 2.45 28.17
CA LYS A 3 27.11 2.79 26.87
C LYS A 3 25.67 2.31 26.91
N ASP A 4 24.71 3.23 26.92
CA ASP A 4 23.31 2.88 26.77
C ASP A 4 23.17 2.12 25.45
N GLY A 5 22.91 0.82 25.56
CA GLY A 5 22.75 -0.07 24.43
C GLY A 5 21.53 0.40 23.65
N LYS A 6 21.76 1.08 22.53
CA LYS A 6 20.70 1.50 21.62
C LYS A 6 20.05 0.23 21.11
N ALA A 7 18.82 -0.05 21.55
CA ALA A 7 18.09 -1.21 21.09
C ALA A 7 17.94 -1.10 19.57
N ASN A 8 18.62 -1.99 18.83
CA ASN A 8 18.48 -2.05 17.39
C ASN A 8 17.04 -2.48 17.09
N HIS A 9 16.25 -1.56 16.57
CA HIS A 9 14.91 -1.89 16.06
C HIS A 9 15.08 -2.59 14.72
N GLU A 10 15.29 -3.89 14.79
CA GLU A 10 15.31 -4.76 13.61
C GLU A 10 13.90 -4.90 13.04
N TRP A 11 13.77 -4.63 11.75
CA TRP A 11 12.52 -4.73 11.00
C TRP A 11 12.57 -5.95 10.11
N VAL A 12 11.54 -6.80 10.20
CA VAL A 12 11.44 -8.06 9.46
C VAL A 12 10.29 -7.96 8.46
N PRO A 13 10.50 -8.25 7.16
CA PRO A 13 9.43 -8.33 6.18
C PRO A 13 8.53 -9.52 6.48
N ILE A 14 7.21 -9.32 6.49
CA ILE A 14 6.23 -10.38 6.77
C ILE A 14 5.24 -10.61 5.64
N LEU A 15 4.97 -9.62 4.78
CA LEU A 15 4.01 -9.74 3.69
C LEU A 15 4.49 -8.99 2.44
N TYR A 16 4.24 -9.58 1.27
CA TYR A 16 4.44 -9.01 -0.05
C TYR A 16 3.16 -9.11 -0.87
N LEU A 17 2.79 -8.04 -1.61
CA LEU A 17 1.57 -7.94 -2.39
C LEU A 17 0.36 -8.49 -1.62
N TYR A 18 0.12 -7.93 -0.44
CA TYR A 18 -0.93 -8.42 0.45
C TYR A 18 -2.29 -7.84 0.04
N GLU A 19 -3.31 -8.66 0.21
CA GLU A 19 -4.69 -8.22 0.29
C GLU A 19 -5.24 -8.57 1.68
N ILE A 20 -6.16 -7.76 2.19
CA ILE A 20 -6.73 -7.93 3.54
C ILE A 20 -7.44 -9.29 3.67
N VAL A 21 -8.17 -9.66 2.63
CA VAL A 21 -8.74 -11.00 2.47
C VAL A 21 -8.63 -11.42 1.02
N LYS A 22 -8.50 -12.72 0.77
CA LYS A 22 -8.50 -13.27 -0.58
C LYS A 22 -9.68 -12.74 -1.39
N SER A 23 -9.44 -12.27 -2.61
CA SER A 23 -10.43 -11.67 -3.54
C SER A 23 -11.02 -10.32 -3.11
N SER A 24 -10.44 -9.65 -2.12
CA SER A 24 -10.85 -8.30 -1.74
C SER A 24 -10.26 -7.25 -2.68
N ALA A 25 -9.06 -7.49 -3.20
CA ALA A 25 -8.42 -6.61 -4.16
C ALA A 25 -9.00 -6.82 -5.56
N LYS A 26 -9.57 -5.77 -6.16
CA LYS A 26 -10.13 -5.82 -7.53
C LYS A 26 -9.23 -5.11 -8.55
N ARG A 27 -8.34 -4.24 -8.07
CA ARG A 27 -7.42 -3.42 -8.86
C ARG A 27 -6.05 -3.44 -8.19
N GLU A 28 -4.99 -3.17 -8.95
CA GLU A 28 -3.61 -3.13 -8.47
C GLU A 28 -3.43 -2.25 -7.21
N ARG A 29 -4.09 -1.10 -7.16
CA ARG A 29 -4.06 -0.19 -6.00
C ARG A 29 -4.72 -0.72 -4.72
N ASP A 30 -5.58 -1.73 -4.85
CA ASP A 30 -6.26 -2.32 -3.69
C ASP A 30 -5.32 -3.25 -2.92
N TRP A 31 -4.20 -3.65 -3.54
CA TRP A 31 -3.10 -4.39 -2.92
C TRP A 31 -2.19 -3.45 -2.13
N GLY A 32 -1.70 -3.92 -0.99
CA GLY A 32 -0.56 -3.31 -0.32
C GLY A 32 0.73 -4.01 -0.74
N HIS A 33 1.84 -3.28 -0.83
CA HIS A 33 3.06 -3.82 -1.45
C HIS A 33 3.94 -4.59 -0.47
N LEU A 34 4.37 -3.96 0.62
CA LEU A 34 5.28 -4.56 1.59
C LEU A 34 4.85 -4.22 3.01
N VAL A 35 4.83 -5.21 3.89
CA VAL A 35 4.64 -5.02 5.33
C VAL A 35 5.84 -5.56 6.06
N PHE A 36 6.42 -4.73 6.91
CA PHE A 36 7.45 -5.08 7.87
C PHE A 36 6.86 -4.99 9.27
N THR A 37 7.47 -5.70 10.21
CA THR A 37 7.14 -5.60 11.63
C THR A 37 8.40 -5.64 12.46
N ASP A 38 8.33 -5.09 13.68
CA ASP A 38 9.37 -5.33 14.66
C ASP A 38 9.23 -6.72 15.30
N LEU A 39 10.29 -7.19 15.96
CA LEU A 39 10.29 -8.50 16.64
C LEU A 39 9.22 -8.63 17.73
N THR A 40 8.69 -7.50 18.22
CA THR A 40 7.63 -7.47 19.24
C THR A 40 6.21 -7.51 18.64
N LEU A 41 6.06 -7.42 17.31
CA LEU A 41 4.78 -7.32 16.61
C LEU A 41 3.90 -6.16 17.11
N THR A 42 4.54 -5.15 17.68
CA THR A 42 3.88 -3.96 18.21
C THR A 42 3.83 -2.85 17.18
N ARG A 43 4.81 -2.85 16.27
CA ARG A 43 4.92 -1.86 15.20
C ARG A 43 4.93 -2.56 13.86
N PHE A 44 4.29 -1.91 12.91
CA PHE A 44 4.30 -2.33 11.52
C PHE A 44 4.69 -1.14 10.66
N LEU A 45 5.42 -1.45 9.59
CA LEU A 45 5.83 -0.50 8.58
C LEU A 45 5.25 -0.98 7.25
N ILE A 46 4.31 -0.21 6.69
CA ILE A 46 3.79 -0.49 5.34
C ILE A 46 4.49 0.44 4.36
N VAL A 47 5.10 -0.16 3.35
CA VAL A 47 5.77 0.54 2.26
C VAL A 47 4.94 0.36 1.01
N MET A 48 4.48 1.48 0.45
CA MET A 48 3.78 1.49 -0.83
C MET A 48 4.76 1.91 -1.91
N ILE A 49 4.90 1.06 -2.93
CA ILE A 49 5.78 1.29 -4.07
C ILE A 49 4.92 1.87 -5.19
N PHE A 50 5.29 3.06 -5.65
CA PHE A 50 4.61 3.71 -6.76
C PHE A 50 5.60 3.97 -7.89
N PRO A 51 5.16 3.92 -9.17
CA PRO A 51 5.99 4.34 -10.29
C PRO A 51 6.53 5.76 -10.07
N ALA A 52 7.67 6.05 -10.70
CA ALA A 52 8.23 7.40 -10.68
C ALA A 52 7.14 8.42 -11.01
N ALA A 53 7.15 9.54 -10.28
CA ALA A 53 6.23 10.63 -10.57
C ALA A 53 6.45 11.04 -12.03
N CYS A 54 5.39 11.01 -12.84
CA CYS A 54 5.45 11.52 -14.19
C CYS A 54 4.90 12.94 -14.23
N ASP A 55 5.51 13.79 -15.05
CA ASP A 55 5.00 15.13 -15.41
C ASP A 55 3.83 15.04 -16.42
N CYS A 56 3.18 13.88 -16.47
CA CYS A 56 2.08 13.53 -17.37
C CYS A 56 0.77 14.32 -17.07
N GLY A 57 0.77 15.22 -16.09
CA GLY A 57 -0.39 16.03 -15.67
C GLY A 57 -1.52 15.20 -15.06
N ASN A 58 -1.26 13.94 -14.70
CA ASN A 58 -2.26 13.03 -14.19
C ASN A 58 -2.31 13.05 -12.67
N TYR A 59 -3.30 13.73 -12.12
CA TYR A 59 -3.55 13.82 -10.69
C TYR A 59 -3.65 12.47 -9.96
N SER A 60 -4.04 11.39 -10.63
CA SER A 60 -4.06 10.06 -10.01
C SER A 60 -2.66 9.52 -9.65
N HIS A 61 -1.60 10.05 -10.27
CA HIS A 61 -0.20 9.76 -9.91
C HIS A 61 0.31 10.69 -8.80
N HIS A 62 -0.48 11.68 -8.36
CA HIS A 62 -0.09 12.62 -7.32
C HIS A 62 -0.71 12.31 -5.96
N ASP A 63 -1.67 11.38 -5.89
CA ASP A 63 -2.36 11.04 -4.64
C ASP A 63 -1.83 9.77 -3.95
N TYR A 64 -0.53 9.51 -4.13
CA TYR A 64 0.18 8.44 -3.42
C TYR A 64 0.07 8.58 -1.90
N GLY A 65 -0.04 9.82 -1.42
CA GLY A 65 -0.29 10.11 0.00
C GLY A 65 -1.61 9.54 0.48
N ALA A 66 -2.74 9.89 -0.14
CA ALA A 66 -4.04 9.37 0.30
C ALA A 66 -4.16 7.87 0.09
N LEU A 67 -3.58 7.31 -0.98
CA LEU A 67 -3.61 5.87 -1.19
C LEU A 67 -2.80 5.12 -0.12
N THR A 68 -1.63 5.65 0.26
CA THR A 68 -0.84 5.07 1.36
C THR A 68 -1.57 5.18 2.68
N ARG A 69 -2.17 6.34 2.98
CA ARG A 69 -2.98 6.53 4.19
C ARG A 69 -4.20 5.62 4.21
N TYR A 70 -4.88 5.42 3.09
CA TYR A 70 -6.02 4.51 2.98
C TYR A 70 -5.60 3.05 3.27
N GLN A 71 -4.50 2.58 2.67
CA GLN A 71 -4.00 1.23 2.96
C GLN A 71 -3.55 1.07 4.42
N ALA A 72 -3.02 2.15 5.00
CA ALA A 72 -2.65 2.23 6.39
C ALA A 72 -3.84 2.04 7.35
N ASP A 73 -4.86 2.88 7.16
CA ASP A 73 -6.11 2.86 7.92
C ASP A 73 -6.82 1.49 7.80
N ARG A 74 -6.75 0.87 6.62
CA ARG A 74 -7.36 -0.43 6.32
C ARG A 74 -6.64 -1.60 6.97
N PHE A 75 -5.31 -1.62 6.92
CA PHE A 75 -4.52 -2.60 7.65
C PHE A 75 -4.69 -2.45 9.16
N MET A 76 -4.80 -1.21 9.64
CA MET A 76 -4.98 -0.94 11.05
C MET A 76 -6.37 -1.37 11.56
N SER A 77 -7.40 -1.16 10.74
CA SER A 77 -8.74 -1.70 10.98
C SER A 77 -8.73 -3.23 11.11
N LEU A 78 -7.97 -3.93 10.25
CA LEU A 78 -7.82 -5.39 10.33
C LEU A 78 -7.15 -5.82 11.64
N LEU A 79 -6.03 -5.20 12.01
CA LEU A 79 -5.33 -5.51 13.26
C LEU A 79 -6.21 -5.29 14.48
N HIS A 80 -6.94 -4.18 14.50
CA HIS A 80 -7.87 -3.85 15.59
C HIS A 80 -8.97 -4.91 15.71
N TYR A 81 -9.56 -5.31 14.58
CA TYR A 81 -10.60 -6.33 14.51
C TYR A 81 -10.12 -7.71 15.02
N LEU A 82 -8.94 -8.15 14.56
CA LEU A 82 -8.36 -9.45 14.96
C LEU A 82 -7.92 -9.46 16.43
N ASN A 83 -7.37 -8.36 16.94
CA ASN A 83 -6.88 -8.27 18.32
C ASN A 83 -8.03 -8.24 19.34
N MET A 84 -9.08 -7.48 19.07
CA MET A 84 -10.26 -7.42 19.96
C MET A 84 -10.95 -8.78 20.08
N SER A 85 -11.02 -9.55 18.99
CA SER A 85 -11.59 -10.90 18.98
C SER A 85 -10.83 -11.90 19.89
N GLY A 86 -9.57 -11.62 20.22
CA GLY A 86 -8.73 -12.50 21.04
C GLY A 86 -8.86 -12.31 22.55
N ARG A 87 -9.25 -11.13 23.05
CA ARG A 87 -9.11 -10.79 24.49
C ARG A 87 -10.11 -11.51 25.41
N ARG A 88 -11.30 -11.90 24.95
CA ARG A 88 -12.34 -12.49 25.82
C ARG A 88 -12.21 -13.99 26.06
N ALA A 89 -11.43 -14.72 25.27
CA ALA A 89 -11.26 -16.16 25.49
C ALA A 89 -10.46 -16.49 26.77
N ARG A 90 -9.79 -15.50 27.39
CA ARG A 90 -8.90 -15.71 28.54
C ARG A 90 -9.42 -15.21 29.89
N THR A 91 -10.53 -14.48 29.96
CA THR A 91 -11.01 -13.91 31.23
C THR A 91 -11.67 -14.92 32.17
N ASN A 92 -11.90 -16.17 31.72
CA ASN A 92 -12.50 -17.21 32.56
C ASN A 92 -11.48 -18.23 33.12
N LEU A 93 -10.19 -18.04 32.86
CA LEU A 93 -9.13 -18.86 33.47
C LEU A 93 -8.42 -18.01 34.52
N THR A 94 -8.87 -18.15 35.76
CA THR A 94 -8.31 -17.55 36.97
C THR A 94 -6.84 -17.95 37.13
N GLY A 95 -5.92 -17.12 36.65
CA GLY A 95 -4.49 -17.42 36.72
C GLY A 95 -3.59 -16.29 36.23
N GLY A 96 -3.51 -15.20 37.01
CA GLY A 96 -2.32 -14.38 37.32
C GLY A 96 -1.28 -13.95 36.26
N TYR A 97 -1.45 -14.15 34.96
CA TYR A 97 -0.43 -13.71 34.00
C TYR A 97 -0.53 -12.20 33.67
N PRO A 98 0.60 -11.48 33.62
CA PRO A 98 0.63 -10.04 33.38
C PRO A 98 0.00 -9.69 32.02
N ARG A 99 -0.87 -8.66 32.05
CA ARG A 99 -1.53 -8.09 30.87
C ARG A 99 -0.47 -7.67 29.85
N ARG A 100 -0.47 -8.29 28.67
CA ARG A 100 0.33 -7.79 27.52
C ARG A 100 -0.14 -6.37 27.21
N LYS A 101 0.81 -5.43 27.27
CA LYS A 101 0.63 -4.00 26.97
C LYS A 101 0.11 -3.81 25.55
N ASP A 102 -0.64 -2.74 25.37
CA ASP A 102 -1.49 -2.47 24.22
C ASP A 102 -0.70 -2.32 22.90
N LEU A 103 -1.40 -2.59 21.79
CA LEU A 103 -0.86 -2.52 20.44
C LEU A 103 -0.61 -1.05 20.12
N HIS A 104 0.65 -0.62 20.06
CA HIS A 104 0.96 0.79 19.84
C HIS A 104 1.83 0.97 18.59
N THR A 105 1.17 1.54 17.58
CA THR A 105 1.76 2.35 16.50
C THR A 105 2.11 1.63 15.19
N LEU A 106 1.54 2.10 14.08
CA LEU A 106 2.04 1.85 12.73
C LEU A 106 2.69 3.10 12.12
N HIS A 107 3.79 2.86 11.41
CA HIS A 107 4.50 3.86 10.61
C HIS A 107 4.32 3.55 9.12
N PHE A 108 4.21 4.57 8.27
CA PHE A 108 3.92 4.40 6.84
C PHE A 108 4.81 5.29 6.00
N ILE A 109 5.38 4.74 4.92
CA ILE A 109 6.21 5.50 4.00
C ILE A 109 5.72 5.25 2.56
N PRO A 110 5.04 6.20 1.89
CA PRO A 110 4.98 6.25 0.44
C PRO A 110 6.42 6.31 -0.10
N SER A 111 6.84 5.40 -0.97
CA SER A 111 8.18 5.51 -1.58
C SER A 111 8.05 5.61 -3.08
N THR A 112 8.75 6.59 -3.67
CA THR A 112 8.95 6.71 -5.11
C THR A 112 10.26 6.00 -5.49
N PHE A 113 10.33 5.45 -6.71
CA PHE A 113 11.48 4.67 -7.22
C PHE A 113 12.86 5.35 -7.09
N HIS A 114 12.95 6.67 -6.87
CA HIS A 114 14.24 7.37 -6.86
C HIS A 114 14.99 7.35 -5.51
N ASN A 115 14.32 7.06 -4.39
CA ASN A 115 14.95 7.05 -3.05
C ASN A 115 15.15 5.63 -2.47
N LEU A 116 14.70 4.62 -3.20
CA LEU A 116 15.07 3.24 -3.01
C LEU A 116 15.90 2.88 -4.23
N ASN A 117 17.15 2.40 -4.04
CA ASN A 117 17.95 1.88 -5.14
C ASN A 117 17.28 0.60 -5.66
N PHE A 118 16.24 0.76 -6.47
CA PHE A 118 15.64 -0.29 -7.27
C PHE A 118 16.42 -0.37 -8.57
N ILE A 119 17.13 -1.48 -8.74
CA ILE A 119 17.68 -1.84 -10.03
C ILE A 119 16.53 -2.43 -10.84
N GLY A 120 15.86 -1.59 -11.62
CA GLY A 120 15.13 -2.01 -12.82
C GLY A 120 13.63 -2.33 -12.70
N PRO A 121 12.94 -2.42 -13.86
CA PRO A 121 11.48 -2.53 -13.96
C PRO A 121 11.03 -3.98 -13.70
N CYS A 122 10.34 -4.21 -12.58
CA CYS A 122 9.94 -5.55 -12.18
C CYS A 122 8.66 -6.02 -12.90
N TYR A 123 8.84 -6.80 -13.97
CA TYR A 123 8.21 -8.11 -14.04
C TYR A 123 9.34 -9.14 -13.81
N VAL A 124 9.37 -9.72 -12.62
CA VAL A 124 10.12 -10.91 -12.13
C VAL A 124 11.54 -11.15 -12.67
N HIS A 125 12.54 -11.18 -11.77
CA HIS A 125 13.49 -12.30 -11.55
C HIS A 125 14.82 -11.81 -10.95
N ASP A 126 14.90 -11.72 -9.62
CA ASP A 126 16.07 -12.17 -8.86
C ASP A 126 15.69 -12.33 -7.36
N PRO A 127 15.49 -13.56 -6.84
CA PRO A 127 15.26 -13.78 -5.41
C PRO A 127 16.50 -13.50 -4.54
N ASP A 128 17.70 -13.36 -5.14
CA ASP A 128 18.95 -13.13 -4.41
C ASP A 128 19.27 -11.63 -4.21
N GLN A 129 18.51 -10.73 -4.84
CA GLN A 129 18.58 -9.30 -4.52
C GLN A 129 17.81 -8.99 -3.24
N ALA A 130 18.48 -9.16 -2.11
CA ALA A 130 18.01 -8.68 -0.82
C ALA A 130 17.67 -7.18 -0.91
N PHE A 131 16.39 -6.83 -0.71
CA PHE A 131 15.93 -5.44 -0.69
C PHE A 131 16.65 -4.66 0.41
N LYS A 132 17.62 -3.82 0.04
CA LYS A 132 18.26 -2.90 0.97
C LYS A 132 17.44 -1.64 1.07
N LEU A 133 16.50 -1.62 2.01
CA LEU A 133 15.84 -0.38 2.42
C LEU A 133 16.89 0.58 2.98
N ASN A 134 16.80 1.86 2.61
CA ASN A 134 17.70 2.89 3.12
C ASN A 134 17.62 2.88 4.67
N PRO A 135 18.73 2.66 5.40
CA PRO A 135 18.74 2.60 6.86
C PRO A 135 18.14 3.86 7.51
N GLU A 136 18.23 5.01 6.83
CA GLU A 136 17.62 6.26 7.30
C GLU A 136 16.10 6.21 7.41
N LEU A 137 15.43 5.36 6.62
CA LEU A 137 13.98 5.17 6.72
C LEU A 137 13.60 4.62 8.10
N PHE A 138 14.48 3.87 8.77
CA PHE A 138 14.20 3.25 10.06
C PHE A 138 14.58 4.10 11.27
N ASN A 139 15.28 5.22 11.06
CA ASN A 139 15.67 6.17 12.11
C ASN A 139 14.51 7.11 12.50
N PHE A 140 13.29 6.56 12.67
CA PHE A 140 12.09 7.33 12.99
C PHE A 140 12.16 8.02 14.36
N GLY A 141 12.79 7.37 15.34
CA GLY A 141 12.82 7.86 16.73
C GLY A 141 13.45 9.25 16.87
N SER A 142 14.45 9.58 16.06
CA SER A 142 15.09 10.90 16.05
C SER A 142 14.37 11.92 15.16
N ARG A 143 13.57 11.47 14.18
CA ARG A 143 12.86 12.38 13.25
C ARG A 143 11.48 12.80 13.78
N LEU A 144 10.78 11.94 14.52
CA LEU A 144 9.43 12.22 15.04
C LEU A 144 9.37 13.43 15.97
N THR A 145 10.42 13.69 16.75
CA THR A 145 10.51 14.88 17.61
C THR A 145 10.69 16.18 16.81
N SER A 146 11.26 16.10 15.60
CA SER A 146 11.51 17.27 14.74
C SER A 146 10.31 17.67 13.86
N PHE A 147 9.46 16.71 13.47
CA PHE A 147 8.34 16.98 12.55
C PHE A 147 7.12 17.66 13.20
N ALA A 148 6.93 17.51 14.52
CA ALA A 148 5.80 18.12 15.22
C ALA A 148 5.84 19.67 15.22
N ASN A 149 6.99 20.28 14.90
CA ASN A 149 7.19 21.73 14.98
C ASN A 149 7.38 22.43 13.62
N SER A 150 7.27 21.72 12.49
CA SER A 150 7.51 22.31 11.16
C SER A 150 6.23 22.45 10.34
N ASN A 151 5.40 23.45 10.67
CA ASN A 151 4.45 24.02 9.71
C ASN A 151 5.25 24.86 8.68
N SER A 152 5.81 24.19 7.68
CA SER A 152 6.78 24.79 6.74
C SER A 152 6.10 25.46 5.54
N THR A 153 6.16 26.79 5.51
CA THR A 153 5.85 27.67 4.36
C THR A 153 7.09 28.21 3.64
N ALA A 154 8.32 27.76 3.97
CA ALA A 154 9.53 28.26 3.33
C ALA A 154 10.40 27.11 2.77
N LEU A 155 10.25 26.85 1.48
CA LEU A 155 10.99 25.83 0.73
C LEU A 155 12.40 26.35 0.40
N ALA A 156 13.40 26.01 1.22
CA ALA A 156 14.80 26.20 0.85
C ALA A 156 15.13 25.35 -0.39
N LYS A 157 15.56 25.98 -1.48
CA LYS A 157 15.91 25.32 -2.75
C LYS A 157 17.11 24.37 -2.52
N GLY A 158 16.95 23.08 -2.82
CA GLY A 158 18.09 22.18 -3.09
C GLY A 158 18.12 20.82 -2.40
N LYS A 159 17.24 20.50 -1.44
CA LYS A 159 17.19 19.14 -0.87
C LYS A 159 16.04 18.33 -1.47
N PRO A 160 16.26 17.08 -1.92
CA PRO A 160 15.18 16.23 -2.40
C PRO A 160 14.16 16.07 -1.27
N LYS A 161 12.89 16.36 -1.58
CA LYS A 161 11.80 16.21 -0.61
C LYS A 161 11.64 14.73 -0.31
N LEU A 162 11.97 14.34 0.91
CA LEU A 162 11.69 13.00 1.39
C LEU A 162 10.18 12.75 1.30
N PRO A 163 9.77 11.51 0.97
CA PRO A 163 8.35 11.20 0.98
C PRO A 163 7.76 11.44 2.38
N PRO A 164 6.48 11.86 2.45
CA PRO A 164 5.81 12.05 3.74
C PRO A 164 5.73 10.71 4.47
N ILE A 165 5.82 10.72 5.80
CA ILE A 165 5.65 9.50 6.62
C ILE A 165 4.33 9.65 7.38
N PHE A 166 3.40 8.73 7.19
CA PHE A 166 2.14 8.73 7.95
C PHE A 166 2.29 7.90 9.22
N HIS A 167 1.56 8.32 10.26
CA HIS A 167 1.51 7.61 11.53
C HIS A 167 0.06 7.26 11.81
N VAL A 168 -0.24 5.95 11.84
CA VAL A 168 -1.58 5.45 12.13
C VAL A 168 -1.52 4.64 13.42
N THR A 169 -2.31 5.02 14.40
CA THR A 169 -2.45 4.38 15.71
C THR A 169 -3.85 3.83 15.85
N ALA A 170 -4.09 3.06 16.93
CA ALA A 170 -5.42 2.58 17.26
C ALA A 170 -6.41 3.73 17.57
N ASP A 171 -5.90 4.92 17.91
CA ASP A 171 -6.72 6.06 18.31
C ASP A 171 -6.99 7.05 17.16
N ASN A 172 -6.23 6.97 16.06
CA ASN A 172 -6.31 7.94 14.96
C ASN A 172 -6.57 7.31 13.59
N PHE A 173 -6.80 6.00 13.52
CA PHE A 173 -7.11 5.34 12.26
C PHE A 173 -8.55 5.64 11.83
N ILE A 174 -8.77 5.67 10.53
CA ILE A 174 -10.11 5.78 9.95
C ILE A 174 -10.62 4.36 9.67
N PRO A 175 -11.75 3.93 10.26
CA PRO A 175 -12.37 2.65 9.92
C PRO A 175 -12.63 2.56 8.42
N THR A 176 -12.10 1.53 7.77
CA THR A 176 -12.10 1.42 6.29
C THR A 176 -12.48 0.02 5.77
N LEU A 177 -12.89 -0.90 6.65
CA LEU A 177 -13.34 -2.23 6.23
C LEU A 177 -14.82 -2.22 5.82
N LEU A 178 -15.11 -2.96 4.75
CA LEU A 178 -16.47 -3.19 4.27
C LEU A 178 -17.10 -4.38 4.97
N ASP A 179 -18.42 -4.37 5.03
CA ASP A 179 -19.19 -5.48 5.61
C ASP A 179 -18.89 -6.82 4.90
N SER A 180 -18.81 -6.79 3.57
CA SER A 180 -18.42 -7.96 2.77
C SER A 180 -16.99 -8.43 3.03
N GLU A 181 -16.12 -7.56 3.53
CA GLU A 181 -14.74 -7.91 3.86
C GLU A 181 -14.68 -8.53 5.25
N LEU A 182 -15.37 -7.94 6.22
CA LEU A 182 -15.50 -8.50 7.57
C LEU A 182 -16.14 -9.88 7.55
N GLU A 183 -17.18 -10.09 6.74
CA GLU A 183 -17.78 -11.42 6.54
C GLU A 183 -16.75 -12.43 6.02
N LYS A 184 -15.91 -12.04 5.05
CA LYS A 184 -14.84 -12.91 4.56
C LYS A 184 -13.77 -13.17 5.63
N ILE A 185 -13.42 -12.17 6.44
CA ILE A 185 -12.49 -12.34 7.57
C ILE A 185 -13.06 -13.33 8.58
N ASP A 186 -14.33 -13.16 8.97
CA ASP A 186 -15.04 -14.06 9.88
C ASP A 186 -15.00 -15.50 9.36
N ASN A 187 -15.29 -15.70 8.07
CA ASN A 187 -15.25 -17.02 7.44
C ASN A 187 -13.84 -17.65 7.48
N VAL A 188 -12.78 -16.87 7.22
CA VAL A 188 -11.40 -17.35 7.30
C VAL A 188 -11.01 -17.69 8.75
N VAL A 189 -11.39 -16.84 9.71
CA VAL A 189 -11.10 -17.06 11.13
C VAL A 189 -11.83 -18.29 11.66
N ALA A 190 -13.08 -18.51 11.24
CA ALA A 190 -13.87 -19.69 11.63
C ALA A 190 -13.30 -21.01 11.09
N GLN A 191 -12.61 -20.99 9.94
CA GLN A 191 -11.94 -22.18 9.38
C GLN A 191 -10.70 -22.59 10.17
N GLY A 192 -9.93 -21.61 10.67
CA GLY A 192 -8.63 -21.88 11.30
C GLY A 192 -8.70 -22.24 12.78
N MET A 193 -9.80 -21.93 13.48
CA MET A 193 -9.91 -22.12 14.92
C MET A 193 -11.35 -22.44 15.35
N ARG A 194 -11.54 -23.25 16.40
CA ARG A 194 -12.81 -23.35 17.17
C ARG A 194 -13.11 -22.04 17.95
N LYS A 195 -12.88 -20.88 17.34
CA LYS A 195 -13.01 -19.56 17.98
C LYS A 195 -14.41 -19.03 17.71
N LYS A 196 -15.01 -18.45 18.75
CA LYS A 196 -16.28 -17.72 18.64
C LYS A 196 -16.09 -16.49 17.75
N CYS A 197 -17.10 -16.17 16.94
CA CYS A 197 -17.16 -14.94 16.13
C CYS A 197 -16.92 -13.70 16.99
N ALA A 198 -16.39 -12.65 16.35
CA ALA A 198 -16.26 -11.34 16.97
C ALA A 198 -17.63 -10.84 17.48
N GLU A 199 -17.64 -10.14 18.61
CA GLU A 199 -18.87 -9.54 19.14
C GLU A 199 -19.28 -8.34 18.26
N PRO A 200 -20.58 -8.10 18.01
CA PRO A 200 -21.05 -7.05 17.11
C PRO A 200 -20.42 -5.68 17.36
N SER A 201 -20.19 -5.29 18.62
CA SER A 201 -19.57 -3.99 18.95
C SER A 201 -18.15 -3.80 18.38
N THR A 202 -17.42 -4.89 18.12
CA THR A 202 -16.09 -4.84 17.50
C THR A 202 -16.22 -4.57 16.01
N ARG A 203 -17.21 -5.19 15.38
CA ARG A 203 -17.51 -5.03 13.96
C ARG A 203 -17.87 -3.58 13.67
N ASP A 204 -18.73 -2.98 14.49
CA ASP A 204 -19.19 -1.60 14.35
C ASP A 204 -18.06 -0.56 14.43
N ARG A 205 -16.99 -0.85 15.19
CA ARG A 205 -15.84 0.06 15.34
C ARG A 205 -14.92 0.11 14.12
N VAL A 206 -14.89 -0.95 13.31
CA VAL A 206 -14.00 -1.06 12.15
C VAL A 206 -14.75 -0.95 10.82
N LEU A 207 -16.08 -1.06 10.88
CA LEU A 207 -16.97 -0.82 9.76
C LEU A 207 -16.94 0.65 9.35
N ILE A 208 -16.90 0.88 8.04
CA ILE A 208 -17.22 2.20 7.52
C ILE A 208 -18.72 2.45 7.74
N VAL A 209 -19.06 3.36 8.65
CA VAL A 209 -20.45 3.79 8.90
C VAL A 209 -21.11 4.35 7.63
N ASN A 210 -20.33 5.07 6.81
CA ASN A 210 -20.77 5.60 5.51
C ASN A 210 -19.77 5.26 4.40
N PRO A 211 -20.00 4.22 3.57
CA PRO A 211 -19.09 3.78 2.52
C PRO A 211 -18.68 4.88 1.52
N LYS A 212 -19.48 5.95 1.45
CA LYS A 212 -19.28 7.10 0.56
C LYS A 212 -18.30 8.14 1.11
N GLU A 213 -18.10 8.21 2.43
CA GLU A 213 -17.31 9.27 3.08
C GLU A 213 -15.88 8.81 3.39
N GLY A 214 -15.68 7.54 3.76
CA GLY A 214 -14.35 7.03 4.16
C GLY A 214 -13.47 6.57 3.00
N LYS A 215 -14.03 6.31 1.82
CA LYS A 215 -13.23 5.95 0.64
C LYS A 215 -12.76 7.23 -0.03
N PRO A 216 -11.46 7.36 -0.39
CA PRO A 216 -11.03 8.45 -1.25
C PRO A 216 -11.94 8.46 -2.48
N ASN A 217 -12.51 9.62 -2.81
CA ASN A 217 -13.49 9.74 -3.88
C ASN A 217 -12.80 9.51 -5.23
N VAL A 218 -12.65 8.23 -5.58
CA VAL A 218 -12.16 7.73 -6.87
C VAL A 218 -13.14 8.00 -8.01
N ASN A 219 -14.32 8.55 -7.70
CA ASN A 219 -15.31 9.01 -8.67
C ASN A 219 -15.22 10.51 -8.94
N SER A 220 -14.35 11.24 -8.23
CA SER A 220 -14.06 12.62 -8.57
C SER A 220 -13.54 12.68 -10.01
N THR A 221 -13.88 13.76 -10.71
CA THR A 221 -13.49 14.06 -12.09
C THR A 221 -12.00 13.83 -12.33
N VAL A 222 -11.19 14.08 -11.31
CA VAL A 222 -9.76 13.84 -11.22
C VAL A 222 -9.36 12.39 -11.54
N TRP A 223 -10.10 11.41 -11.04
CA TRP A 223 -9.85 9.98 -11.27
C TRP A 223 -10.59 9.41 -12.47
N LYS A 224 -11.70 10.05 -12.88
CA LYS A 224 -12.42 9.72 -14.13
C LYS A 224 -11.69 10.20 -15.37
N ASN A 225 -10.77 11.15 -15.23
CA ASN A 225 -9.83 11.52 -16.28
C ASN A 225 -8.95 10.30 -16.60
N LYS A 226 -9.41 9.49 -17.56
CA LYS A 226 -8.64 8.38 -18.11
C LYS A 226 -7.27 8.91 -18.49
N ASN A 227 -6.21 8.29 -17.95
CA ASN A 227 -4.83 8.60 -18.31
C ASN A 227 -4.78 8.80 -19.83
N PRO A 228 -4.32 9.98 -20.29
CA PRO A 228 -4.29 10.23 -21.71
C PRO A 228 -3.35 9.18 -22.30
N ARG A 229 -3.88 8.39 -23.24
CA ARG A 229 -3.10 7.28 -23.77
C ARG A 229 -1.94 7.84 -24.57
N GLN A 230 -0.79 7.19 -24.44
CA GLN A 230 0.41 7.53 -25.18
C GLN A 230 0.73 6.44 -26.20
N CYS A 231 1.37 6.83 -27.29
CA CYS A 231 1.89 5.89 -28.25
C CYS A 231 3.00 5.04 -27.61
N SER A 232 2.92 3.72 -27.69
CA SER A 232 3.94 2.83 -27.12
C SER A 232 5.29 2.86 -27.86
N PHE A 233 5.38 3.56 -29.00
CA PHE A 233 6.64 3.74 -29.73
C PHE A 233 7.23 5.14 -29.53
N CYS A 234 6.49 6.18 -29.93
CA CYS A 234 7.01 7.54 -29.93
C CYS A 234 6.66 8.34 -28.66
N GLU A 235 5.96 7.72 -27.69
CA GLU A 235 5.61 8.25 -26.37
C GLU A 235 4.75 9.52 -26.35
N LYS A 236 4.49 10.11 -27.51
CA LYS A 236 3.68 11.31 -27.60
C LYS A 236 2.23 11.00 -27.22
N VAL A 237 1.76 11.71 -26.21
CA VAL A 237 0.37 11.68 -25.71
C VAL A 237 -0.58 12.20 -26.78
N SER A 238 -1.70 11.52 -27.00
CA SER A 238 -2.75 11.92 -27.95
C SER A 238 -4.12 11.81 -27.30
N LYS A 239 -5.11 12.53 -27.83
CA LYS A 239 -6.50 12.31 -27.41
C LYS A 239 -6.88 10.86 -27.75
N ASN A 240 -7.61 10.19 -26.86
CA ASN A 240 -7.92 8.75 -26.95
C ASN A 240 -8.50 8.30 -28.30
N LYS A 241 -9.10 9.21 -29.09
CA LYS A 241 -9.71 8.92 -30.38
C LYS A 241 -8.68 8.67 -31.50
N ASP A 242 -7.44 9.12 -31.33
CA ASP A 242 -6.43 9.12 -32.41
C ASP A 242 -5.47 7.93 -32.34
N LEU A 243 -5.56 7.10 -31.29
CA LEU A 243 -4.66 5.97 -31.09
C LEU A 243 -5.32 4.64 -31.50
N GLN A 244 -4.69 3.95 -32.44
CA GLN A 244 -5.03 2.60 -32.85
C GLN A 244 -4.56 1.60 -31.79
N LYS A 245 -5.44 0.67 -31.41
CA LYS A 245 -5.11 -0.45 -30.53
C LYS A 245 -4.44 -1.56 -31.33
N CYS A 246 -3.50 -2.27 -30.71
CA CYS A 246 -3.07 -3.56 -31.24
C CYS A 246 -4.28 -4.48 -31.42
N SER A 247 -4.52 -4.97 -32.64
CA SER A 247 -5.68 -5.83 -32.95
C SER A 247 -5.64 -7.16 -32.20
N ARG A 248 -4.43 -7.62 -31.83
CA ARG A 248 -4.20 -8.92 -31.16
C ARG A 248 -4.41 -8.83 -29.65
N CYS A 249 -3.58 -8.08 -28.92
CA CYS A 249 -3.67 -8.03 -27.45
C CYS A 249 -4.66 -6.97 -26.92
N LYS A 250 -5.04 -5.97 -27.73
CA LYS A 250 -5.88 -4.82 -27.32
C LYS A 250 -5.32 -3.97 -26.15
N LEU A 251 -4.10 -4.25 -25.68
CA LEU A 251 -3.45 -3.57 -24.55
C LEU A 251 -2.58 -2.38 -24.95
N MET A 252 -1.89 -2.46 -26.09
CA MET A 252 -0.95 -1.40 -26.54
C MET A 252 -1.60 -0.45 -27.55
N PHE A 253 -1.15 0.80 -27.55
CA PHE A 253 -1.71 1.91 -28.32
C PHE A 253 -0.65 2.53 -29.23
N TYR A 254 -1.02 2.83 -30.47
CA TYR A 254 -0.12 3.40 -31.47
C TYR A 254 -0.81 4.52 -32.22
N ARG A 255 -0.05 5.53 -32.65
CA ARG A 255 -0.59 6.60 -33.54
C ARG A 255 -0.99 6.10 -34.92
N GLY A 256 -0.44 4.97 -35.33
CA GLY A 256 -0.74 4.34 -36.61
C GLY A 256 0.09 3.07 -36.80
N LYS A 257 -0.10 2.42 -37.95
CA LYS A 257 0.58 1.17 -38.32
C LYS A 257 2.11 1.30 -38.29
N GLU A 258 2.64 2.49 -38.57
CA GLU A 258 4.09 2.72 -38.61
C GLU A 258 4.72 2.65 -37.21
N CYS A 259 4.15 3.35 -36.22
CA CYS A 259 4.55 3.22 -34.82
C CYS A 259 4.37 1.78 -34.31
N GLN A 260 3.33 1.08 -34.76
CA GLN A 260 3.11 -0.33 -34.39
C GLN A 260 4.21 -1.25 -34.94
N ARG A 261 4.63 -1.07 -36.20
CA ARG A 261 5.73 -1.84 -36.81
C ARG A 261 7.05 -1.58 -36.10
N MET A 262 7.36 -0.33 -35.80
CA MET A 262 8.62 0.02 -35.11
C MET A 262 8.66 -0.51 -33.67
N ALA A 263 7.54 -0.53 -32.96
CA ALA A 263 7.46 -1.15 -31.63
C ALA A 263 7.31 -2.67 -31.66
N TRP A 264 7.12 -3.31 -32.82
CA TRP A 264 6.86 -4.75 -32.90
C TRP A 264 7.98 -5.63 -32.32
N PRO A 265 9.28 -5.35 -32.55
CA PRO A 265 10.37 -6.19 -32.02
C PRO A 265 10.33 -6.36 -30.50
N SER A 266 9.98 -5.30 -29.75
CA SER A 266 9.82 -5.35 -28.30
C SER A 266 8.41 -5.80 -27.89
N HIS A 267 7.37 -5.35 -28.61
CA HIS A 267 5.98 -5.68 -28.29
C HIS A 267 5.64 -7.17 -28.47
N LYS A 268 6.23 -7.86 -29.45
CA LYS A 268 5.85 -9.22 -29.85
C LYS A 268 5.88 -10.22 -28.68
N PHE A 269 6.84 -10.08 -27.77
CA PHE A 269 7.00 -10.96 -26.62
C PHE A 269 5.81 -10.86 -25.66
N PHE A 270 5.42 -9.63 -25.31
CA PHE A 270 4.26 -9.35 -24.45
C PHE A 270 2.92 -9.60 -25.16
N CYS A 271 2.85 -9.36 -26.47
CA CYS A 271 1.64 -9.59 -27.25
C CYS A 271 1.23 -11.07 -27.24
N LYS A 272 2.23 -11.96 -27.29
CA LYS A 272 2.03 -13.41 -27.29
C LYS A 272 1.56 -13.93 -25.93
N SER A 273 2.15 -13.47 -24.82
CA SER A 273 1.80 -13.98 -23.48
C SER A 273 0.35 -13.67 -23.09
N VAL A 274 -0.13 -12.47 -23.39
CA VAL A 274 -1.50 -12.03 -23.02
C VAL A 274 -2.58 -12.78 -23.81
N THR A 275 -2.28 -13.23 -25.03
CA THR A 275 -3.26 -13.94 -25.86
C THR A 275 -3.35 -15.43 -25.58
N GLN A 276 -2.48 -15.97 -24.73
CA GLN A 276 -2.52 -17.39 -24.34
C GLN A 276 -3.38 -17.63 -23.09
N THR A 277 -3.74 -16.59 -22.36
CA THR A 277 -4.50 -16.66 -21.11
C THR A 277 -5.96 -16.24 -21.24
N ALA A 278 -6.42 -15.92 -22.46
CA ALA A 278 -7.79 -15.53 -22.78
C ALA A 278 -8.44 -16.59 -23.67
#